data_AF-A0A9D4Q6B4-F1
#
_entry.id   AF-A0A9D4Q6B4-F1
#
_cell.length_a   1.000
_cell.length_b   1.000
_cell.length_c   1.000
_cell.angle_alpha   90.00
_cell.angle_beta   90.00
_cell.angle_gamma   90.00
#
_symmetry.space_group_name_H-M   'P 1'
#
loop_
_entity.id
_entity.type
_entity.pdbx_description
1 polymer ?
#
loop_
_entity_poly.entity_id
_entity_poly.type
_entity_poly.pdbx_seq_one_letter_code
_entity_poly.pdbx_strand_id
1 'polypeptide(L)'
;MEQKYRTIVELAEQDGFDPAVFCSTCLVRRPLRSKHCSVCNHCVARFDHHCPWVNNCVGKKESRGLTANCAPRNVLFLISFALVVFAAETGRASKHLARPMLNPP
;
A
#
# COMPACT_ATOMS: atom_id res chain seq x y z
N MET A 1 21.01 -20.69 2.77
CA MET A 1 21.29 -21.49 3.97
C MET A 1 22.40 -20.86 4.79
N GLU A 2 23.58 -20.68 4.20
CA GLU A 2 24.80 -20.19 4.85
C GLU A 2 24.69 -18.86 5.60
N GLN A 3 23.98 -17.87 5.04
CA GLN A 3 23.76 -16.59 5.72
C GLN A 3 23.02 -16.73 7.06
N LYS A 4 22.02 -17.61 7.13
CA LYS A 4 21.25 -17.82 8.37
C LYS A 4 22.13 -18.42 9.48
N TYR A 5 22.99 -19.38 9.12
CA TYR A 5 23.92 -19.99 10.07
C TYR A 5 24.95 -19.00 10.61
N ARG A 6 25.50 -18.13 9.75
CA ARG A 6 26.44 -17.08 10.19
C ARG A 6 25.79 -16.14 11.21
N THR A 7 24.56 -15.69 10.95
CA THR A 7 23.82 -14.83 11.89
C THR A 7 23.49 -15.54 13.20
N ILE A 8 23.20 -16.85 13.17
CA ILE A 8 22.93 -17.63 14.40
C ILE A 8 24.19 -17.76 15.25
N VAL A 9 25.34 -18.06 14.64
CA VAL A 9 26.63 -18.18 15.35
C VAL A 9 27.02 -16.84 15.98
N GLU A 10 26.93 -15.75 15.21
CA GLU A 10 27.24 -14.39 15.69
C GLU A 10 26.35 -13.97 16.87
N LEU A 11 25.06 -14.29 16.82
CA LEU A 11 24.12 -13.98 17.91
C LEU A 11 24.35 -14.85 19.14
N ALA A 12 24.67 -16.13 18.97
CA ALA A 12 24.98 -17.03 20.08
C ALA A 12 26.25 -16.61 20.84
N GLU A 13 27.21 -16.01 20.12
CA GLU A 13 28.47 -15.52 20.69
C GLU A 13 28.35 -14.14 21.38
N GLN A 14 27.46 -13.25 20.89
CA GLN A 14 27.34 -11.88 21.41
C GLN A 14 26.31 -11.72 22.53
N ASP A 15 25.06 -12.11 22.26
CA ASP A 15 23.90 -11.81 23.10
C ASP A 15 23.11 -13.12 23.22
N GLY A 16 23.51 -13.99 24.16
CA GLY A 16 22.91 -15.32 24.32
C GLY A 16 21.39 -15.29 24.17
N PHE A 17 20.85 -15.98 23.16
CA PHE A 17 19.44 -16.04 22.71
C PHE A 17 18.41 -15.16 23.43
N ASP A 18 18.61 -13.84 23.48
CA ASP A 18 17.61 -12.95 24.05
C ASP A 18 16.41 -12.89 23.09
N PRO A 19 15.19 -13.26 23.52
CA PRO A 19 13.99 -13.15 22.69
C PRO A 19 13.73 -11.70 22.22
N ALA A 20 14.32 -10.68 22.82
CA ALA A 20 14.25 -9.31 22.32
C ALA A 20 15.04 -9.10 21.01
N VAL A 21 16.16 -9.81 20.84
CA VAL A 21 17.13 -9.61 19.76
C VAL A 21 17.05 -10.71 18.69
N PHE A 22 16.52 -11.89 19.02
CA PHE A 22 16.39 -13.00 18.08
C PHE A 22 14.96 -13.52 17.95
N CYS A 23 14.58 -13.89 16.73
CA CYS A 23 13.32 -14.55 16.45
C CYS A 23 13.52 -16.06 16.27
N SER A 24 13.03 -16.87 17.21
CA SER A 24 13.10 -18.33 17.13
C SER A 24 12.34 -18.93 15.96
N THR A 25 11.20 -18.33 15.55
CA THR A 25 10.41 -18.83 14.41
C THR A 25 11.01 -18.49 13.06
N CYS A 26 11.55 -17.27 12.89
CA CYS A 26 12.14 -16.85 11.62
C CYS A 26 13.65 -17.16 11.51
N LEU A 27 14.31 -17.50 12.63
CA LEU A 27 15.76 -17.69 12.74
C LEU A 27 16.57 -16.50 12.21
N VAL A 28 16.11 -15.29 12.51
CA VAL A 28 16.76 -14.04 12.11
C VAL A 28 16.90 -13.10 13.30
N ARG A 29 17.93 -12.25 13.24
CA ARG A 29 18.06 -11.12 14.16
C ARG A 29 16.83 -10.22 14.03
N ARG A 30 16.15 -9.95 15.15
CA ARG A 30 15.03 -9.02 15.22
C ARG A 30 15.56 -7.60 15.02
N PRO A 31 15.10 -6.86 13.99
CA PRO A 31 15.41 -5.44 13.89
C PRO A 31 14.83 -4.67 15.07
N LEU A 32 15.40 -3.51 15.36
CA LEU A 32 15.02 -2.69 16.52
C LEU A 32 13.50 -2.43 16.55
N ARG A 33 12.86 -2.70 17.70
CA ARG A 33 11.40 -2.58 17.91
C ARG A 33 10.53 -3.46 16.97
N SER A 34 11.04 -4.59 16.48
CA SER A 34 10.24 -5.54 15.68
C SER A 34 9.52 -6.58 16.52
N LYS A 35 8.43 -7.13 15.98
CA LYS A 35 7.73 -8.31 16.52
C LYS A 35 7.45 -9.30 15.37
N HIS A 36 7.32 -10.56 15.74
CA HIS A 36 6.92 -11.61 14.80
C HIS A 36 5.39 -11.70 14.77
N CYS A 37 4.79 -11.63 13.58
CA CYS A 37 3.38 -11.92 13.41
C CYS A 37 3.23 -13.41 13.07
N SER A 38 2.52 -14.16 13.91
CA SER A 38 2.21 -15.58 13.67
C SER A 38 1.28 -15.79 12.48
N VAL A 39 0.41 -14.82 12.17
CA VAL A 39 -0.53 -14.91 11.04
C VAL A 39 0.20 -14.77 9.71
N CYS A 40 1.13 -13.81 9.61
CA CYS A 40 1.89 -13.58 8.38
C CYS A 40 3.24 -14.32 8.33
N ASN A 41 3.62 -15.05 9.39
CA ASN A 41 4.85 -15.83 9.52
C ASN A 41 6.16 -15.07 9.18
N HIS A 42 6.21 -13.76 9.47
CA HIS A 42 7.42 -12.96 9.29
C HIS A 42 7.58 -11.89 10.37
N CYS A 43 8.81 -11.44 10.58
CA CYS A 43 9.12 -10.34 11.48
C CYS A 43 8.80 -9.00 10.81
N VAL A 44 8.03 -8.15 11.50
CA VAL A 44 7.66 -6.81 11.03
C VAL A 44 8.36 -5.78 11.92
N ALA A 45 9.13 -4.87 11.30
CA ALA A 45 9.76 -3.76 12.00
C ALA A 45 8.69 -2.77 12.49
N ARG A 46 8.79 -2.31 13.74
CA ARG A 46 7.77 -1.45 14.40
C ARG A 46 6.36 -2.01 14.20
N PHE A 47 6.18 -3.28 14.54
CA PHE A 47 4.87 -3.93 14.49
C PHE A 47 3.90 -3.21 15.43
N ASP A 48 2.75 -2.82 14.89
CA ASP A 48 1.63 -2.29 15.67
C ASP A 48 0.59 -3.40 15.87
N HIS A 49 -0.06 -3.83 14.79
CA HIS A 49 -1.04 -4.91 14.83
C HIS A 49 -1.19 -5.63 13.49
N HIS A 50 -1.80 -6.82 13.52
CA HIS A 50 -2.26 -7.51 12.31
C HIS A 50 -3.73 -7.16 12.09
N CYS A 51 -4.07 -6.61 10.93
CA CYS A 51 -5.45 -6.28 10.59
C CYS A 51 -6.02 -7.39 9.68
N PRO A 52 -7.01 -8.18 10.14
CA PRO A 52 -7.62 -9.24 9.34
C PRO A 52 -8.34 -8.72 8.10
N TRP A 53 -8.89 -7.51 8.19
CA TRP A 53 -9.65 -6.86 7.11
C TRP A 53 -8.79 -6.46 5.91
N VAL A 54 -7.52 -6.12 6.18
CA VAL A 54 -6.54 -5.77 5.14
C VAL A 54 -5.65 -6.99 4.83
N ASN A 55 -5.81 -8.09 5.57
CA ASN A 55 -4.99 -9.30 5.53
C ASN A 55 -3.49 -8.99 5.55
N ASN A 56 -3.08 -7.99 6.33
CA ASN A 56 -1.71 -7.49 6.36
C ASN A 56 -1.34 -6.93 7.73
N CYS A 57 -0.05 -6.95 8.04
CA CYS A 57 0.48 -6.32 9.24
C CYS A 57 0.65 -4.82 9.04
N VAL A 58 0.11 -4.04 9.97
CA VAL A 58 0.31 -2.61 10.06
C VAL A 58 1.57 -2.37 10.90
N GLY A 59 2.58 -1.75 10.30
CA GLY A 59 3.88 -1.46 10.92
C GLY A 59 4.77 -0.63 10.00
N LYS A 60 5.90 -0.12 10.50
CA LYS A 60 6.81 0.73 9.69
C LYS A 60 7.64 -0.16 8.76
N LYS A 61 7.13 -0.36 7.54
CA LYS A 61 7.85 -0.96 6.42
C LYS A 61 8.86 0.06 5.87
N GLU A 62 10.14 -0.14 6.11
CA GLU A 62 11.18 0.58 5.35
C GLU A 62 11.56 -0.26 4.11
N SER A 63 10.93 0.11 2.99
CA SER A 63 11.35 -0.04 1.59
C SER A 63 11.09 -1.35 0.80
N ARG A 64 10.57 -1.11 -0.42
CA ARG A 64 10.56 -1.91 -1.66
C ARG A 64 9.45 -2.96 -1.84
N GLY A 65 8.40 -2.59 -2.58
CA GLY A 65 7.67 -3.55 -3.43
C GLY A 65 6.21 -3.84 -3.11
N LEU A 66 5.44 -2.89 -2.56
CA LEU A 66 4.04 -2.71 -2.96
C LEU A 66 3.61 -1.38 -2.36
N THR A 67 3.53 -0.36 -3.22
CA THR A 67 2.72 0.81 -2.91
C THR A 67 1.35 0.28 -2.54
N ALA A 68 1.03 0.38 -1.25
CA ALA A 68 -0.33 0.35 -0.80
C ALA A 68 -1.09 1.27 -1.76
N ASN A 69 -2.05 0.70 -2.46
CA ASN A 69 -3.02 1.44 -3.23
C ASN A 69 -3.93 2.16 -2.21
N CYS A 70 -3.35 3.10 -1.45
CA CYS A 70 -4.04 4.28 -0.95
C CYS A 70 -4.37 5.07 -2.21
N ALA A 71 -5.37 4.60 -2.94
CA ALA A 71 -5.70 5.09 -4.26
C ALA A 71 -5.78 6.62 -4.22
N PRO A 72 -5.15 7.36 -5.16
CA PRO A 72 -5.68 8.66 -5.50
C PRO A 72 -7.01 8.37 -6.21
N ARG A 73 -8.08 8.11 -5.43
CA ARG A 73 -9.46 8.08 -5.92
C ARG A 73 -9.78 9.37 -6.71
N ASN A 74 -8.99 10.42 -6.47
CA ASN A 74 -8.98 11.69 -7.16
C ASN A 74 -8.69 11.60 -8.67
N VAL A 75 -7.80 10.75 -9.18
CA VAL A 75 -7.46 10.78 -10.63
C VAL A 75 -8.62 10.26 -11.47
N LEU A 76 -9.25 9.16 -11.06
CA LEU A 76 -10.45 8.65 -11.74
C LEU A 76 -11.62 9.63 -11.64
N PHE A 77 -11.76 10.31 -10.49
CA PHE A 77 -12.74 11.39 -10.31
C PHE A 77 -12.47 12.58 -11.26
N LEU A 78 -11.22 13.04 -11.37
CA LEU A 78 -10.85 14.15 -12.25
C LEU A 78 -11.06 13.81 -13.73
N ILE A 79 -10.76 12.58 -14.15
CA ILE A 79 -11.02 12.11 -15.51
C ILE A 79 -12.53 12.07 -15.77
N SER A 80 -13.34 11.54 -14.84
CA SER A 80 -14.80 11.51 -14.99
C SER A 80 -15.40 12.93 -15.04
N PHE A 81 -14.90 13.85 -14.21
CA PHE A 81 -15.34 15.23 -14.16
C PHE A 81 -14.99 15.97 -15.46
N ALA A 82 -13.76 15.82 -15.95
CA ALA A 82 -13.32 16.41 -17.21
C ALA A 82 -14.14 15.88 -18.41
N LEU A 83 -14.46 14.58 -18.45
CA LEU A 83 -15.31 14.00 -19.50
C LEU A 83 -16.74 14.55 -19.44
N VAL A 84 -17.32 14.71 -18.25
CA VAL A 84 -18.67 15.28 -18.09
C VAL A 84 -18.70 16.75 -18.52
N VAL A 85 -17.69 17.54 -18.14
CA VAL A 85 -17.55 18.95 -18.54
C VAL A 85 -17.40 19.04 -20.06
N PHE A 86 -16.48 18.29 -20.67
CA PHE A 86 -16.28 18.26 -22.13
C PHE A 86 -17.53 17.79 -22.89
N ALA A 87 -18.24 16.77 -22.38
CA ALA A 87 -19.52 16.33 -22.93
C ALA A 87 -20.61 17.41 -22.79
N ALA A 88 -20.61 18.18 -21.70
CA ALA A 88 -21.54 19.28 -21.49
C ALA A 88 -21.24 20.49 -22.40
N GLU A 89 -19.96 20.81 -22.65
CA GLU A 89 -19.56 21.85 -23.61
C GLU A 89 -19.95 21.47 -25.05
N THR A 90 -19.66 20.23 -25.47
CA THR A 90 -20.02 19.75 -26.80
C THR A 90 -21.53 19.60 -26.98
N GLY A 91 -22.25 19.20 -25.93
CA GLY A 91 -23.72 19.18 -25.88
C GLY A 91 -24.37 20.57 -25.91
N ARG A 92 -23.68 21.61 -25.40
CA ARG A 92 -24.14 23.01 -25.48
C ARG A 92 -23.87 23.62 -26.86
N ALA A 93 -22.75 23.25 -27.50
CA ALA A 93 -22.42 23.65 -28.87
C ALA A 93 -23.43 23.11 -29.91
N SER A 94 -23.92 21.87 -29.72
CA SER A 94 -24.90 21.25 -30.64
C SER A 94 -26.27 21.96 -30.61
N LYS A 95 -26.72 22.47 -29.46
CA LYS A 95 -28.04 23.15 -29.32
C LYS A 95 -28.09 24.53 -29.96
N HIS A 96 -26.94 25.18 -30.19
CA HIS A 96 -26.88 26.52 -30.79
C HIS A 96 -27.01 26.53 -32.32
N LEU A 97 -26.82 25.38 -32.99
CA LEU A 97 -26.96 25.24 -34.45
C LEU A 97 -28.33 24.73 -34.90
N ALA A 98 -29.19 24.31 -33.96
CA ALA A 98 -30.52 23.76 -34.26
C ALA A 98 -31.66 24.77 -34.02
N ARG A 99 -31.47 26.05 -34.44
CA ARG A 99 -32.61 26.97 -34.55
C ARG A 99 -33.20 26.82 -35.96
N PRO A 100 -34.35 26.13 -36.14
CA PRO A 100 -35.02 26.14 -37.44
C PRO A 100 -35.43 27.58 -37.77
N MET A 101 -35.06 28.04 -38.97
CA MET A 101 -35.59 29.26 -39.57
C MET A 101 -37.10 29.06 -39.77
N LEU A 102 -37.92 29.55 -38.84
CA LEU A 102 -39.33 29.78 -39.12
C LEU A 102 -39.45 31.01 -40.03
N ASN A 103 -39.95 30.81 -41.25
CA ASN A 103 -40.41 31.88 -42.11
C ASN A 103 -41.70 32.50 -41.53
N PRO A 104 -41.80 33.83 -41.43
CA PRO A 104 -43.08 34.51 -41.17
C PRO A 104 -43.96 34.58 -42.44
N PRO A 105 -45.28 34.81 -42.28
CA PRO A 105 -46.28 34.74 -43.35
C PRO A 105 -46.18 35.86 -44.39
#